data_AF-A0A943BF99-F1
#
_entry.id   AF-A0A943BF99-F1
#
_cell.length_a   1.000
_cell.length_b   1.000
_cell.length_c   1.000
_cell.angle_alpha   90.00
_cell.angle_beta   90.00
_cell.angle_gamma   90.00
#
_symmetry.space_group_name_H-M   'P 1'
#
loop_
_entity.id
_entity.type
_entity.pdbx_description
1 polymer ?
#
loop_
_entity_poly.entity_id
_entity_poly.type
_entity_poly.pdbx_seq_one_letter_code
_entity_poly.pdbx_strand_id
1 'polypeptide(L)' 'MSEKKKTRYTESQAKAAKKYLSESVEDIRIRVPKGEKAIIKAHADNQGESMNAFVVRAIKETMERDS' A
#
# COMPACT_ATOMS: atom_id res chain seq x y z
N MET A 1 -32.24 -6.05 -0.27
CA MET A 1 -31.92 -4.68 -0.71
C MET A 1 -30.52 -4.34 -0.21
N SER A 2 -29.47 -4.54 -1.01
CA SER A 2 -28.12 -4.19 -0.57
C SER A 2 -27.96 -2.67 -0.60
N GLU A 3 -27.78 -2.08 0.58
CA GLU A 3 -27.48 -0.67 0.77
C GLU A 3 -26.24 -0.30 -0.05
N LYS A 4 -26.45 0.48 -1.12
CA LYS A 4 -25.36 1.14 -1.86
C LYS A 4 -24.67 2.10 -0.89
N LYS A 5 -23.53 1.70 -0.33
CA LYS A 5 -22.61 2.61 0.37
C LYS A 5 -22.36 3.81 -0.55
N LYS A 6 -22.79 5.01 -0.12
CA LYS A 6 -22.52 6.29 -0.78
C LYS A 6 -21.04 6.37 -1.13
N THR A 7 -20.71 6.25 -2.42
CA THR A 7 -19.36 6.47 -2.93
C THR A 7 -19.03 7.94 -2.72
N ARG A 8 -18.08 8.22 -1.82
CA ARG A 8 -17.63 9.56 -1.40
C ARG A 8 -16.91 10.36 -2.51
N TYR A 9 -17.00 9.90 -3.76
CA TYR A 9 -16.22 10.39 -4.88
C TYR A 9 -17.12 10.82 -6.03
N THR A 10 -16.80 11.97 -6.63
CA THR A 10 -17.39 12.39 -7.90
C THR A 10 -16.92 11.46 -9.02
N GLU A 11 -17.67 11.39 -10.13
CA GLU A 11 -17.29 10.56 -11.29
C GLU A 11 -15.88 10.89 -11.81
N SER A 12 -15.51 12.17 -11.77
CA SER A 12 -14.17 12.63 -12.13
C SER A 12 -13.09 12.11 -11.17
N GLN A 13 -13.36 12.10 -9.87
CA GLN A 13 -12.42 11.55 -8.88
C GLN A 13 -12.26 10.03 -9.02
N ALA A 14 -13.33 9.32 -9.32
CA ALA A 14 -13.28 7.88 -9.57
C ALA A 14 -12.45 7.53 -10.82
N LYS A 15 -12.58 8.30 -11.91
CA LYS A 15 -11.76 8.14 -13.13
C LYS A 15 -10.28 8.41 -12.85
N ALA A 16 -9.96 9.47 -12.11
CA ALA A 16 -8.58 9.81 -11.75
C ALA A 16 -7.93 8.71 -10.88
N ALA A 17 -8.64 8.21 -9.88
CA ALA A 17 -8.17 7.11 -9.04
C ALA A 17 -7.92 5.83 -9.86
N LYS A 18 -8.83 5.49 -10.78
CA LYS A 18 -8.66 4.33 -11.66
C LYS A 18 -7.43 4.48 -12.57
N LYS A 19 -7.22 5.66 -13.14
CA LYS A 19 -6.06 5.96 -14.01
C LYS A 19 -4.74 5.78 -13.25
N TYR A 20 -4.65 6.33 -12.04
CA TYR A 20 -3.45 6.18 -11.19
C TYR A 20 -3.16 4.70 -10.88
N LEU A 21 -4.20 3.94 -10.52
CA LEU A 21 -4.06 2.51 -10.22
C LEU A 21 -3.61 1.69 -11.43
N SER A 22 -4.04 2.04 -12.65
CA SER A 22 -3.70 1.27 -13.86
C SER A 22 -2.38 1.68 -14.51
N GLU A 23 -2.00 2.95 -14.42
CA GLU A 23 -0.86 3.48 -15.18
C GLU A 23 0.38 3.75 -14.33
N SER A 24 0.23 3.89 -13.01
CA SER A 24 1.31 4.43 -12.16
C SER A 24 1.82 3.47 -11.09
N VAL A 25 1.10 2.39 -10.79
CA VAL A 25 1.45 1.47 -9.71
C VAL A 25 1.29 0.02 -10.12
N GLU A 26 2.13 -0.84 -9.57
CA GLU A 26 2.01 -2.29 -9.66
C GLU A 26 1.62 -2.87 -8.29
N ASP A 27 0.77 -3.89 -8.29
CA ASP A 27 0.30 -4.55 -7.07
C ASP A 27 1.21 -5.74 -6.69
N ILE A 28 1.87 -5.65 -5.54
CA ILE A 28 2.66 -6.74 -4.96
C ILE A 28 1.88 -7.36 -3.78
N ARG A 29 1.43 -8.60 -3.95
CA ARG A 29 0.76 -9.35 -2.86
C ARG A 29 1.77 -10.14 -2.04
N ILE A 30 2.01 -9.68 -0.81
CA ILE A 30 2.91 -10.33 0.16
C ILE A 30 2.08 -11.07 1.20
N ARG A 31 2.46 -12.32 1.50
CA ARG A 31 1.90 -13.12 2.60
C ARG A 31 2.93 -13.22 3.70
N VAL A 32 2.56 -12.80 4.89
CA VAL A 32 3.38 -12.95 6.11
C VAL A 32 2.64 -13.82 7.12
N PRO A 33 3.37 -14.54 7.99
CA PRO A 33 2.80 -15.22 9.15
C PRO A 33 1.83 -14.36 9.96
N LYS A 34 0.90 -15.02 10.65
CA LYS A 34 -0.06 -14.33 11.52
C LYS A 34 0.69 -13.62 12.64
N GLY A 35 0.33 -12.36 12.90
CA GLY A 35 0.97 -11.50 13.92
C GLY A 35 2.07 -10.59 13.35
N GLU A 36 2.77 -11.03 12.31
CA GLU A 36 3.93 -10.30 11.79
C GLU A 36 3.55 -8.98 11.11
N LYS A 37 2.37 -8.91 10.51
CA LYS A 37 1.81 -7.65 9.99
C LYS A 37 1.76 -6.54 11.04
N ALA A 38 1.44 -6.87 12.30
CA ALA A 38 1.36 -5.87 13.38
C ALA A 38 2.75 -5.36 13.77
N ILE A 39 3.75 -6.25 13.77
CA ILE A 39 5.15 -5.92 14.04
C ILE A 39 5.68 -4.99 12.95
N ILE A 40 5.46 -5.33 11.67
CA ILE A 40 5.85 -4.50 10.53
C ILE A 40 5.17 -3.12 10.61
N LYS A 41 3.89 -3.08 11.00
CA LYS A 41 3.17 -1.81 11.18
C LYS A 41 3.82 -0.94 12.26
N ALA A 42 4.04 -1.51 13.44
CA ALA A 42 4.61 -0.78 14.56
C ALA A 42 6.01 -0.25 14.24
N HIS A 43 6.81 -1.03 13.51
CA HIS A 43 8.11 -0.58 13.04
C HIS A 43 7.99 0.61 12.09
N ALA A 44 7.14 0.53 11.07
CA ALA A 44 6.91 1.65 10.14
C ALA A 44 6.41 2.91 10.86
N ASP A 45 5.46 2.75 11.78
CA ASP A 45 4.90 3.85 12.58
C ASP A 45 6.00 4.51 13.45
N ASN A 46 6.90 3.73 14.05
CA ASN A 46 8.04 4.24 14.82
C ASN A 46 9.05 5.00 13.96
N GLN A 47 9.20 4.62 12.68
CA GLN A 47 10.04 5.32 11.71
C GLN A 47 9.35 6.54 11.09
N GLY A 48 8.08 6.81 11.45
CA GLY A 48 7.31 7.94 10.92
C GLY A 48 6.83 7.76 9.49
N GLU A 49 6.78 6.54 8.98
CA GLU A 49 6.38 6.23 7.60
C GLU A 49 5.21 5.24 7.54
N SER A 50 4.48 5.23 6.42
CA SER A 50 3.43 4.23 6.21
C SER A 50 4.03 2.84 6.04
N MET A 51 3.30 1.80 6.44
CA MET A 51 3.69 0.40 6.20
C MET A 51 4.08 0.13 4.74
N ASN A 52 3.35 0.71 3.77
CA ASN A 52 3.67 0.54 2.35
C ASN A 52 5.01 1.19 1.99
N ALA A 53 5.24 2.42 2.46
CA ALA A 53 6.50 3.13 2.24
C ALA A 53 7.69 2.36 2.86
N PHE A 54 7.52 1.84 4.09
CA PHE A 54 8.51 1.00 4.76
C PHE A 54 8.86 -0.24 3.94
N VAL A 55 7.86 -0.99 3.46
CA VAL A 55 8.09 -2.20 2.67
C VAL A 55 8.83 -1.89 1.36
N VAL A 56 8.43 -0.83 0.66
CA VAL A 56 9.12 -0.42 -0.59
C VAL A 56 10.55 0.01 -0.31
N ARG A 57 10.79 0.75 0.78
CA ARG A 57 12.13 1.17 1.20
C ARG A 57 13.01 -0.03 1.52
N ALA A 58 12.51 -0.98 2.32
CA ALA A 58 13.24 -2.19 2.69
C ALA A 58 13.63 -3.03 1.46
N ILE A 59 12.75 -3.16 0.47
CA ILE A 59 13.05 -3.85 -0.80
C ILE A 59 14.19 -3.14 -1.54
N LYS A 60 14.11 -1.81 -1.70
CA LYS A 60 15.14 -1.03 -2.41
C LYS A 60 16.50 -1.10 -1.71
N GLU A 61 16.52 -0.91 -0.39
CA GLU A 61 17.76 -1.00 0.40
C GLU A 61 18.39 -2.39 0.30
N THR A 62 17.59 -3.45 0.24
CA THR A 62 18.11 -4.82 0.08
C THR A 62 18.71 -5.02 -1.31
N MET A 63 18.01 -4.60 -2.36
CA MET A 63 18.52 -4.67 -3.74
C MET A 63 19.84 -3.90 -3.92
N GLU A 64 19.96 -2.74 -3.28
CA GLU A 64 21.18 -1.94 -3.30
C GLU A 64 22.36 -2.63 -2.58
N ARG A 65 22.10 -3.31 -1.47
CA ARG A 65 23.14 -4.06 -0.72
C ARG A 65 23.59 -5.34 -1.40
N ASP A 66 22.72 -5.95 -2.20
CA ASP A 66 23.02 -7.17 -2.95
C ASP A 66 23.85 -6.91 -4.23
N SER A 67 24.05 -5.63 -4.58
CA SER A 67 24.81 -5.16 -5.76
C SER A 67 26.28 -4.88 -5.44
#